data_AF-A0A8J6JRP8-F1
#
_entry.id   AF-A0A8J6JRP8-F1
#
_cell.length_a   1.000
_cell.length_b   1.000
_cell.length_c   1.000
_cell.angle_alpha   90.00
_cell.angle_beta   90.00
_cell.angle_gamma   90.00
#
_symmetry.space_group_name_H-M   'P 1'
#
loop_
_entity.id
_entity.type
_entity.pdbx_description
1 polymer ?
#
loop_
_entity_poly.entity_id
_entity_poly.type
_entity_poly.pdbx_seq_one_letter_code
_entity_poly.pdbx_strand_id
1 'polypeptide(L)'
;MLDNFTTELLHQSAVSVKAAFPGIIVEASGGITPQNVLQYLGPHVDMVSMGCLTQGPPSIDFSLKLAKGLKKTSCTSHPSPTTSTDLQ
;
A
#
# COMPACT_ATOMS: atom_id res chain seq x y z
N MET A 1 12.99 -19.41 0.71
CA MET A 1 12.72 -18.45 -0.38
C MET A 1 13.60 -18.80 -1.57
N LEU A 2 13.03 -18.93 -2.76
CA LEU A 2 13.71 -19.12 -4.04
C LEU A 2 13.73 -17.77 -4.77
N ASP A 3 14.91 -17.17 -4.90
CA ASP A 3 15.07 -15.77 -5.33
C ASP A 3 15.67 -15.67 -6.73
N ASN A 4 15.01 -14.91 -7.62
CA ASN A 4 15.42 -14.69 -9.02
C ASN A 4 15.54 -15.99 -9.85
N PHE A 5 14.74 -17.01 -9.53
CA PHE A 5 14.67 -18.25 -10.29
C PHE A 5 13.83 -18.03 -11.56
N THR A 6 14.18 -18.71 -12.66
CA THR A 6 13.24 -18.85 -13.78
C THR A 6 12.03 -19.69 -13.34
N THR A 7 10.90 -19.53 -14.00
CA THR A 7 9.66 -20.24 -13.64
C THR A 7 9.84 -21.75 -13.70
N GLU A 8 10.58 -22.28 -14.69
CA GLU A 8 10.86 -23.71 -14.80
C GLU A 8 11.70 -24.23 -13.63
N LEU A 9 12.79 -23.52 -13.32
CA LEU A 9 13.70 -23.92 -12.25
C LEU A 9 13.04 -23.77 -10.87
N LEU A 10 12.21 -22.74 -10.70
CA LEU A 10 11.42 -22.50 -9.49
C LEU A 10 10.53 -23.72 -9.18
N HIS A 11 9.73 -24.18 -10.15
CA HIS A 11 8.82 -25.29 -9.94
C HIS A 11 9.56 -26.60 -9.65
N GLN A 12 10.65 -26.89 -10.36
CA GLN A 12 11.48 -28.07 -10.10
C GLN A 12 12.11 -28.04 -8.69
N SER A 13 12.60 -26.87 -8.29
CA SER A 13 13.22 -26.68 -6.98
C SER A 13 12.17 -26.76 -5.86
N ALA A 14 11.00 -26.17 -6.06
CA ALA A 14 9.89 -26.20 -5.11
C ALA A 14 9.41 -27.63 -4.84
N VAL A 15 9.26 -28.46 -5.89
CA VAL A 15 8.94 -29.89 -5.74
C VAL A 15 10.00 -30.60 -4.91
N SER A 16 11.28 -30.38 -5.21
CA SER A 16 12.39 -31.02 -4.49
C SER A 16 12.43 -30.62 -3.02
N VAL A 17 12.22 -29.34 -2.72
CA VAL A 17 12.17 -28.82 -1.35
C VAL A 17 11.00 -29.40 -0.58
N LYS A 18 9.79 -29.42 -1.15
CA LYS A 18 8.60 -29.99 -0.50
C LYS A 18 8.71 -31.50 -0.30
N ALA A 19 9.35 -32.23 -1.23
CA ALA A 19 9.59 -33.67 -1.08
C ALA A 19 10.53 -33.97 0.09
N ALA A 20 11.61 -33.19 0.23
CA ALA A 20 12.57 -33.35 1.33
C ALA A 20 12.01 -32.85 2.67
N PHE A 21 11.22 -31.77 2.64
CA PHE A 21 10.73 -31.07 3.82
C PHE A 21 9.26 -30.63 3.64
N PRO A 22 8.29 -31.53 3.82
CA PRO A 22 6.87 -31.26 3.51
C PRO A 22 6.25 -30.08 4.27
N GLY A 23 6.76 -29.77 5.47
CA GLY A 23 6.24 -28.69 6.32
C GLY A 23 6.81 -27.30 6.03
N ILE A 24 7.78 -27.16 5.13
CA ILE A 24 8.42 -25.86 4.86
C ILE A 24 7.58 -25.05 3.86
N ILE A 25 7.47 -23.75 4.12
CA ILE A 25 6.86 -22.77 3.21
C ILE A 25 7.89 -22.42 2.12
N VAL A 26 7.47 -22.54 0.86
CA VAL A 26 8.22 -22.15 -0.32
C VAL A 26 7.68 -20.81 -0.81
N GLU A 27 8.54 -19.80 -0.74
CA GLU A 27 8.29 -18.46 -1.27
C GLU A 27 9.08 -18.25 -2.56
N ALA A 28 8.43 -17.71 -3.60
CA ALA A 28 9.05 -17.20 -4.82
C ALA A 28 9.24 -15.67 -4.74
N SER A 29 10.43 -15.18 -5.11
CA SER A 29 10.80 -13.76 -5.10
C SER A 29 11.68 -13.39 -6.31
N GLY A 30 11.76 -12.09 -6.61
CA GLY A 30 12.72 -11.52 -7.57
C GLY A 30 12.17 -11.38 -8.99
N GLY A 31 12.12 -10.16 -9.52
CA GLY A 31 11.69 -9.89 -10.90
C GLY A 31 10.22 -10.21 -11.23
N ILE A 32 9.38 -10.46 -10.22
CA ILE A 32 7.97 -10.80 -10.40
C ILE A 32 7.13 -9.53 -10.56
N THR A 33 6.24 -9.52 -11.55
CA THR A 33 5.36 -8.42 -11.92
C THR A 33 3.91 -8.91 -12.05
N PRO A 34 2.91 -8.00 -12.06
CA PRO A 34 1.52 -8.38 -12.30
C PRO A 34 1.29 -9.14 -13.62
N GLN A 35 2.15 -8.96 -14.62
CA GLN A 35 2.03 -9.61 -15.93
C GLN A 35 2.55 -11.06 -15.91
N ASN A 36 3.55 -11.37 -15.07
CA ASN A 36 4.18 -12.69 -15.04
C ASN A 36 3.83 -13.53 -13.81
N VAL A 37 3.18 -12.96 -12.79
CA VAL A 37 2.90 -13.61 -11.49
C VAL A 37 2.23 -14.97 -11.62
N LEU A 38 1.32 -15.15 -12.58
CA LEU A 38 0.61 -16.42 -12.79
C LEU A 38 1.55 -17.58 -13.15
N GLN A 39 2.71 -17.30 -13.73
CA GLN A 39 3.70 -18.31 -14.11
C GLN A 39 4.49 -18.84 -12.90
N TYR A 40 4.54 -18.09 -11.80
CA TYR A 40 5.18 -18.47 -10.55
C TYR A 40 4.24 -19.24 -9.61
N LEU A 41 2.93 -19.22 -9.88
CA LEU A 41 1.96 -19.98 -9.11
C LEU A 41 2.05 -21.47 -9.44
N GLY A 42 1.99 -22.31 -8.41
CA GLY A 42 2.04 -23.75 -8.59
C GLY A 42 1.75 -24.48 -7.28
N PRO A 43 1.47 -25.79 -7.34
CA PRO A 43 1.05 -26.58 -6.17
C PRO A 43 2.10 -26.68 -5.05
N HIS A 44 3.36 -26.31 -5.33
CA HIS A 44 4.48 -26.40 -4.40
C HIS A 44 5.02 -25.02 -4.00
N VAL A 45 4.41 -23.93 -4.48
CA VAL A 45 4.75 -22.54 -4.14
C VAL A 45 3.64 -21.99 -3.28
N ASP A 46 3.94 -21.69 -2.02
CA ASP A 46 2.93 -21.25 -1.04
C ASP A 46 2.76 -19.74 -1.02
N MET A 47 3.83 -19.00 -1.36
CA MET A 47 3.86 -17.55 -1.29
C MET A 47 4.62 -16.95 -2.48
N VAL A 48 4.15 -15.80 -2.95
CA VAL A 48 4.85 -14.99 -3.96
C VAL A 48 4.98 -13.57 -3.43
N SER A 49 6.21 -13.10 -3.28
CA SER A 49 6.48 -11.71 -2.91
C SER A 49 6.85 -10.89 -4.15
N MET A 50 6.30 -9.67 -4.22
CA MET A 50 6.47 -8.78 -5.37
C MET A 50 6.90 -7.40 -4.89
N GLY A 51 8.16 -7.02 -5.12
CA GLY A 51 8.68 -5.71 -4.73
C GLY A 51 7.93 -4.54 -5.38
N CYS A 52 7.38 -4.73 -6.57
CA CYS A 52 6.60 -3.70 -7.29
C CYS A 52 5.32 -3.26 -6.56
N LEU A 53 4.88 -3.99 -5.53
CA LEU A 53 3.72 -3.59 -4.72
C LEU A 53 4.02 -2.37 -3.84
N THR A 54 5.29 -2.16 -3.47
CA THR A 54 5.70 -1.07 -2.58
C THR A 54 6.75 -0.16 -3.20
N GLN A 55 7.56 -0.67 -4.13
CA GLN A 55 8.57 0.10 -4.85
C GLN A 55 8.03 0.58 -6.19
N GLY A 56 7.69 1.87 -6.24
CA GLY A 56 7.17 2.51 -7.46
C GLY A 56 5.77 2.08 -7.92
N PRO A 57 4.79 1.77 -7.05
CA PRO A 57 3.43 1.54 -7.51
C PRO A 57 2.82 2.85 -8.05
N PRO A 58 1.91 2.77 -9.04
CA PRO A 58 1.21 3.96 -9.53
C PRO A 58 0.34 4.58 -8.43
N SER A 59 0.33 5.91 -8.35
CA SER A 59 -0.55 6.64 -7.45
C SER A 59 -1.98 6.68 -7.98
N ILE A 60 -2.96 6.59 -7.10
CA ILE A 60 -4.37 6.86 -7.42
C ILE A 60 -4.60 8.37 -7.29
N ASP A 61 -5.17 8.98 -8.33
CA ASP A 61 -5.54 10.40 -8.32
C ASP A 61 -6.87 10.60 -7.59
N PHE A 62 -6.81 11.25 -6.43
CA PHE A 62 -7.98 11.59 -5.63
C PHE A 62 -8.19 13.10 -5.64
N SER A 63 -9.44 13.54 -5.81
CA SER A 63 -9.83 14.94 -5.64
C SER A 63 -10.92 15.08 -4.58
N LEU A 64 -10.82 16.12 -3.76
CA LEU A 64 -11.85 16.50 -2.79
C LEU A 64 -12.69 17.63 -3.36
N LYS A 65 -13.96 17.36 -3.64
CA LYS A 65 -14.93 18.39 -4.05
C LYS A 65 -15.79 18.80 -2.86
N LEU A 66 -15.58 20.02 -2.36
CA LEU A 66 -16.43 20.57 -1.30
C LEU A 66 -17.85 20.76 -1.82
N ALA A 67 -18.83 20.14 -1.16
CA ALA A 67 -20.23 20.46 -1.36
C ALA A 67 -20.52 21.88 -0.82
N LYS A 68 -21.39 22.64 -1.50
CA LYS A 68 -21.86 23.95 -1.00
C LYS A 68 -22.50 23.74 0.39
N GLY A 69 -21.88 24.28 1.44
CA GLY A 69 -22.41 24.10 2.80
C GLY A 69 -21.61 24.69 3.97
N LEU A 70 -20.36 25.13 3.77
CA LEU A 70 -19.64 25.86 4.83
C LEU A 70 -20.22 27.28 4.94
N LYS A 71 -21.27 27.44 5.75
CA LYS A 71 -21.70 28.76 6.20
C LYS A 71 -20.53 29.39 6.93
N LYS A 72 -20.03 30.53 6.44
CA LYS A 72 -19.16 31.40 7.25
C LYS A 72 -19.95 31.75 8.50
N THR A 73 -19.54 31.22 9.66
CA THR A 73 -19.89 31.84 10.93
C THR A 73 -19.23 33.21 10.91
N SER A 74 -20.02 34.25 10.70
CA SER A 74 -19.55 35.62 10.92
C SER A 74 -19.12 35.70 12.37
N CYS A 75 -17.81 35.83 12.62
CA CYS A 75 -17.32 36.26 13.91
C CYS A 75 -17.96 37.61 14.18
N THR A 76 -18.97 37.65 15.06
CA THR A 76 -19.50 38.90 15.57
C THR A 76 -18.36 39.57 16.31
N SER A 77 -17.95 40.72 15.79
CA SER A 77 -16.97 41.62 16.38
C SER A 77 -17.22 41.74 17.88
N HIS A 78 -16.20 41.39 18.65
CA HIS A 78 -16.10 41.71 20.07
C HIS A 78 -16.44 43.20 20.26
N PRO A 79 -17.40 43.59 21.11
CA PRO A 79 -17.60 45.01 21.40
C PRO A 79 -16.32 45.54 22.03
N SER A 80 -15.73 46.57 21.41
CA SER A 80 -14.61 47.31 21.95
C SER A 80 -15.01 47.96 23.28
N PRO A 81 -14.15 47.94 24.31
CA PRO A 81 -14.43 48.58 25.58
C PRO A 81 -14.52 50.10 25.36
N THR A 82 -15.70 50.66 25.58
CA THR A 82 -15.93 52.10 25.62
C THR A 82 -15.11 52.71 26.74
N THR A 83 -14.19 53.60 26.38
CA THR A 83 -13.47 54.49 27.29
C THR A 83 -14.48 55.34 28.06
N SER A 84 -14.62 55.07 29.35
CA SER A 84 -15.30 55.95 30.29
C SER A 84 -14.31 57.01 30.76
N THR A 85 -14.30 58.15 30.08
CA THR A 85 -13.81 59.40 30.66
C THR A 85 -15.03 60.13 31.20
N ASP A 86 -15.20 60.18 32.53
CA ASP A 86 -15.97 61.25 33.17
C ASP A 86 -15.57 61.38 34.65
N LEU A 87 -14.98 62.54 34.93
CA LEU A 87 -14.92 63.34 36.16
C LEU A 87 -15.00 62.63 37.54
N GLN A 88 -13.87 62.63 38.24
CA GLN A 88 -13.61 63.52 39.41
C GLN A 88 -12.11 63.62 39.67
#